data_AF-L8MZQ6-F1
#
_entry.id   AF-L8MZQ6-F1
#
_cell.length_a   1.000
_cell.length_b   1.000
_cell.length_c   1.000
_cell.angle_alpha   90.00
_cell.angle_beta   90.00
_cell.angle_gamma   90.00
#
_symmetry.space_group_name_H-M   'P 1'
#
loop_
_entity.id
_entity.type
_entity.pdbx_description
1 polymer ?
#
loop_
_entity_poly.entity_id
_entity_poly.type
_entity_poly.pdbx_seq_one_letter_code
_entity_poly.pdbx_strand_id
1 'polypeptide(L)'
;MSKKVGRSFWWLWLIANIVGNTLLPCFIWEDPYDLRSRIFLNEILHGVGLSIAQSMVLRDRFAKEGWWLPLTLCGWSMGLAVVFFTPSLSLRAQEQNLSTLSILVIDFAIIGTIVGICQWQLLKSFRAGGLWLFASAIALSLSALGLNLGYMLQSSLLASVLQGAIYGSITGLAAIKVLRSPKLLPKERK
;
A
#
# COMPACT_ATOMS: atom_id res chain seq x y z
N MET A 1 19.29 11.78 17.25
CA MET A 1 19.94 10.54 16.81
C MET A 1 19.04 9.82 15.81
N SER A 2 19.38 9.80 14.51
CA SER A 2 18.59 9.08 13.50
C SER A 2 18.87 7.58 13.61
N LYS A 3 17.93 6.80 14.16
CA LYS A 3 18.02 5.32 14.18
C LYS A 3 18.27 4.86 12.74
N LYS A 4 19.40 4.18 12.50
CA LYS A 4 19.89 3.73 11.18
C LYS A 4 18.75 3.19 10.31
N VAL A 5 18.23 4.03 9.40
CA VAL A 5 17.35 3.59 8.32
C VAL A 5 18.26 2.80 7.37
N GLY A 6 18.03 1.50 7.21
CA GLY A 6 18.94 0.59 6.50
C GLY A 6 18.34 -0.81 6.42
N ARG A 7 19.16 -1.86 6.33
CA ARG A 7 18.66 -3.25 6.16
C ARG A 7 17.69 -3.70 7.27
N SER A 8 17.98 -3.37 8.53
CA SER A 8 17.07 -3.68 9.65
C SER A 8 15.71 -2.98 9.51
N PHE A 9 15.68 -1.73 9.05
CA PHE A 9 14.43 -1.04 8.76
C PHE A 9 13.67 -1.71 7.61
N TRP A 10 14.36 -2.11 6.54
CA TRP A 10 13.75 -2.81 5.42
C TRP A 10 13.05 -4.10 5.86
N TRP A 11 13.71 -4.91 6.67
CA TRP A 11 13.12 -6.14 7.20
C TRP A 11 11.91 -5.87 8.10
N LEU A 12 12.00 -4.90 9.00
CA LEU A 12 10.86 -4.50 9.84
C LEU A 12 9.69 -3.99 8.99
N TRP A 13 9.98 -3.22 7.95
CA TRP A 13 8.97 -2.73 7.01
C TRP A 13 8.33 -3.88 6.25
N LEU A 14 9.12 -4.80 5.70
CA LEU A 14 8.63 -5.98 5.00
C LEU A 14 7.70 -6.81 5.90
N ILE A 15 8.15 -7.13 7.11
CA ILE A 15 7.36 -7.90 8.10
C ILE A 15 6.06 -7.16 8.42
N ALA A 16 6.12 -5.84 8.65
CA ALA A 16 4.92 -5.06 8.92
C ALA A 16 3.92 -5.10 7.75
N ASN A 17 4.38 -5.11 6.50
CA ASN A 17 3.47 -5.23 5.37
C ASN A 17 2.89 -6.64 5.26
N ILE A 18 3.68 -7.70 5.48
CA ILE A 18 3.17 -9.08 5.52
C ILE A 18 2.11 -9.22 6.63
N VAL A 19 2.46 -8.83 7.86
CA VAL A 19 1.58 -8.88 9.02
C VAL A 19 0.33 -8.01 8.80
N GLY A 20 0.46 -6.81 8.25
CA GLY A 20 -0.66 -5.95 7.94
C GLY A 20 -1.60 -6.54 6.87
N ASN A 21 -1.05 -7.28 5.90
CA ASN A 21 -1.84 -7.97 4.87
C ASN A 21 -2.49 -9.27 5.39
N THR A 22 -1.90 -9.93 6.38
CA THR A 22 -2.40 -11.22 6.92
C THR A 22 -3.31 -11.06 8.14
N LEU A 23 -3.16 -9.99 8.92
CA LEU A 23 -3.86 -9.82 10.20
C LEU A 23 -5.38 -9.87 10.06
N LEU A 24 -5.96 -9.12 9.11
CA LEU A 24 -7.41 -8.93 9.04
C LEU A 24 -8.19 -10.03 8.30
N PRO A 25 -7.66 -10.69 7.25
CA PRO A 25 -8.25 -11.94 6.74
C PRO A 25 -8.43 -13.03 7.81
N CYS A 26 -7.62 -13.01 8.88
CA CYS A 26 -7.78 -13.93 10.01
C CYS A 26 -8.90 -13.54 11.00
N PHE A 27 -9.41 -12.30 10.97
CA PHE A 27 -10.45 -11.82 11.89
C PHE A 27 -11.84 -11.70 11.25
N ILE A 28 -11.94 -11.76 9.92
CA ILE A 28 -13.20 -11.61 9.18
C ILE A 28 -13.58 -12.98 8.59
N TRP A 29 -14.72 -13.51 9.03
CA TRP A 29 -15.18 -14.89 8.83
C TRP A 29 -15.76 -15.19 7.43
N GLU A 30 -15.36 -14.48 6.39
CA GLU A 30 -15.82 -14.77 5.02
C GLU A 30 -14.62 -14.83 4.09
N ASP A 31 -14.59 -15.82 3.20
CA ASP A 31 -13.55 -16.00 2.19
C ASP A 31 -13.38 -14.65 1.48
N PRO A 32 -12.28 -13.92 1.70
CA PRO A 32 -12.27 -12.48 1.46
C PRO A 32 -12.39 -12.11 -0.03
N TYR A 33 -12.45 -13.11 -0.92
CA TYR A 33 -12.38 -12.96 -2.36
C TYR A 33 -13.20 -13.97 -3.18
N ASP A 34 -14.45 -14.28 -2.79
CA ASP A 34 -15.43 -14.57 -3.83
C ASP A 34 -15.51 -13.32 -4.74
N LEU A 35 -15.15 -13.50 -6.02
CA LEU A 35 -15.05 -12.41 -7.00
C LEU A 35 -16.39 -11.68 -7.20
N ARG A 36 -17.51 -12.32 -6.84
CA ARG A 36 -18.86 -11.69 -6.82
C ARG A 36 -19.12 -10.86 -5.57
N SER A 37 -18.42 -11.11 -4.46
CA SER A 37 -18.66 -10.50 -3.15
C SER A 37 -17.41 -9.81 -2.60
N ARG A 38 -16.59 -9.17 -3.45
CA ARG A 38 -15.62 -8.17 -2.98
C ARG A 38 -16.37 -7.00 -2.35
N ILE A 39 -16.77 -7.19 -1.09
CA ILE A 39 -17.42 -6.19 -0.28
C ILE A 39 -16.33 -5.15 0.00
N PHE A 40 -16.57 -3.94 -0.50
CA PHE A 40 -15.80 -2.71 -0.27
C PHE A 40 -15.17 -2.61 1.14
N LEU A 41 -15.87 -3.14 2.15
CA LEU A 41 -15.46 -3.23 3.54
C LEU A 41 -14.18 -4.06 3.79
N ASN A 42 -13.99 -5.20 3.11
CA ASN A 42 -12.81 -6.07 3.30
C ASN A 42 -11.52 -5.38 2.84
N GLU A 43 -11.59 -4.65 1.73
CA GLU A 43 -10.45 -3.88 1.21
C GLU A 43 -10.14 -2.66 2.10
N ILE A 44 -11.16 -2.03 2.69
CA ILE A 44 -10.95 -0.98 3.70
C ILE A 44 -10.25 -1.54 4.92
N LEU A 45 -10.72 -2.68 5.44
CA LEU A 45 -10.13 -3.34 6.60
C LEU A 45 -8.68 -3.77 6.29
N HIS A 46 -8.41 -4.25 5.08
CA HIS A 46 -7.05 -4.51 4.64
C HIS A 46 -6.16 -3.25 4.70
N GLY A 47 -6.66 -2.11 4.23
CA GLY A 47 -6.00 -0.80 4.36
C GLY A 47 -5.73 -0.40 5.82
N VAL A 48 -6.63 -0.76 6.75
CA VAL A 48 -6.46 -0.53 8.20
C VAL A 48 -5.29 -1.33 8.76
N GLY A 49 -5.25 -2.65 8.56
CA GLY A 49 -4.19 -3.50 9.10
C GLY A 49 -2.80 -3.07 8.61
N LEU A 50 -2.70 -2.77 7.31
CA LEU A 50 -1.49 -2.25 6.68
C LEU A 50 -1.06 -0.91 7.29
N SER A 51 -2.00 0.04 7.43
CA SER A 51 -1.70 1.37 7.96
C SER A 51 -1.21 1.32 9.42
N ILE A 52 -1.81 0.48 10.26
CA ILE A 52 -1.40 0.30 11.66
C ILE A 52 0.02 -0.27 11.71
N ALA A 53 0.28 -1.36 10.98
CA ALA A 53 1.58 -2.03 10.99
C ALA A 53 2.71 -1.10 10.50
N GLN A 54 2.47 -0.36 9.41
CA GLN A 54 3.43 0.63 8.91
C GLN A 54 3.66 1.78 9.91
N SER A 55 2.59 2.29 10.53
CA SER A 55 2.69 3.33 11.56
C SER A 55 3.52 2.88 12.76
N MET A 56 3.42 1.62 13.19
CA MET A 56 4.25 1.08 14.26
C MET A 56 5.75 1.10 13.91
N VAL A 57 6.11 0.80 12.66
CA VAL A 57 7.51 0.86 12.19
C VAL A 57 8.03 2.30 12.12
N LEU A 58 7.14 3.27 11.85
CA LEU A 58 7.48 4.69 11.75
C LEU A 58 7.53 5.44 13.09
N ARG A 59 6.91 4.88 14.15
CA ARG A 59 6.68 5.53 15.46
C ARG A 59 7.94 6.10 16.17
N ASP A 60 9.11 5.60 15.81
CA ASP A 60 10.37 6.05 16.40
C ASP A 60 11.31 6.73 15.40
N ARG A 61 10.83 6.91 14.16
CA ARG A 61 11.67 7.27 13.01
C ARG A 61 11.16 8.51 12.28
N PHE A 62 9.94 8.97 12.59
CA PHE A 62 9.30 10.02 11.83
C PHE A 62 8.41 10.92 12.69
N ALA A 63 8.82 12.18 12.91
CA ALA A 63 8.12 13.13 13.80
C ALA A 63 6.65 13.43 13.45
N LYS A 64 6.15 13.02 12.27
CA LYS A 64 4.74 13.17 11.87
C LYS A 64 4.04 11.80 11.68
N GLU A 65 4.52 10.76 12.34
CA GLU A 65 3.98 9.39 12.27
C GLU A 65 2.46 9.29 12.51
N GLY A 66 1.91 10.14 13.39
CA GLY A 66 0.48 10.16 13.71
C GLY A 66 -0.40 10.50 12.50
N TRP A 67 0.17 11.13 11.47
CA TRP A 67 -0.53 11.43 10.21
C TRP A 67 -0.39 10.32 9.16
N TRP A 68 0.50 9.35 9.36
CA TRP A 68 0.70 8.28 8.38
C TRP A 68 -0.53 7.40 8.24
N LEU A 69 -1.08 6.97 9.38
CA LEU A 69 -2.29 6.15 9.44
C LEU A 69 -3.49 6.86 8.77
N PRO A 70 -3.90 8.09 9.19
CA PRO A 70 -5.07 8.73 8.60
C PRO A 70 -4.89 9.04 7.11
N LEU A 71 -3.68 9.38 6.64
CA LEU A 71 -3.44 9.59 5.22
C LEU A 71 -3.47 8.29 4.41
N THR A 72 -2.98 7.20 4.97
CA THR A 72 -3.07 5.88 4.33
C THR A 72 -4.52 5.43 4.22
N LEU A 73 -5.30 5.55 5.30
CA LEU A 73 -6.73 5.23 5.31
C LEU A 73 -7.53 6.09 4.33
N CYS A 74 -7.24 7.40 4.31
CA CYS A 74 -7.85 8.32 3.36
C CYS A 74 -7.55 7.91 1.91
N GLY A 75 -6.29 7.62 1.61
CA GLY A 75 -5.87 7.20 0.28
C GLY A 75 -6.51 5.87 -0.16
N TRP A 76 -6.59 4.89 0.74
CA TRP A 76 -7.29 3.62 0.47
C TRP A 76 -8.78 3.84 0.24
N SER A 77 -9.45 4.58 1.11
CA SER A 77 -10.88 4.86 1.01
C SER A 77 -11.23 5.59 -0.29
N MET A 78 -10.45 6.61 -0.64
CA MET A 78 -10.60 7.34 -1.90
C MET A 78 -10.30 6.45 -3.11
N GLY A 79 -9.23 5.64 -3.06
CA GLY A 79 -8.87 4.73 -4.15
C GLY A 79 -9.94 3.69 -4.42
N LEU A 80 -10.49 3.08 -3.37
CA LEU A 80 -11.60 2.15 -3.48
C LEU A 80 -12.85 2.86 -3.99
N ALA A 81 -13.16 4.05 -3.49
CA ALA A 81 -14.31 4.80 -3.99
C ALA A 81 -14.22 5.09 -5.50
N VAL A 82 -13.01 5.40 -6.00
CA VAL A 82 -12.76 5.58 -7.43
C VAL A 82 -13.00 4.28 -8.20
N VAL A 83 -12.39 3.16 -7.77
CA VAL A 83 -12.51 1.87 -8.47
C VAL A 83 -13.94 1.33 -8.49
N PHE A 84 -14.69 1.47 -7.39
CA PHE A 84 -16.02 0.89 -7.25
C PHE A 84 -17.16 1.80 -7.75
N PHE A 85 -17.06 3.12 -7.56
CA PHE A 85 -18.17 4.03 -7.84
C PHE A 85 -17.96 4.92 -9.05
N THR A 86 -16.80 4.89 -9.72
CA THR A 86 -16.57 5.67 -10.93
C THR A 86 -16.75 4.77 -12.16
N PRO A 87 -17.91 4.77 -12.83
CA PRO A 87 -18.23 3.78 -13.87
C PRO A 87 -17.31 3.87 -15.10
N SER A 88 -16.74 5.04 -15.35
CA SER A 88 -15.77 5.27 -16.43
C SER A 88 -14.38 4.69 -16.14
N LEU A 89 -14.05 4.45 -14.86
CA LEU A 89 -12.77 3.87 -14.43
C LEU A 89 -12.94 2.43 -13.91
N SER A 90 -14.16 2.03 -13.56
CA SER A 90 -14.48 0.67 -13.14
C SER A 90 -14.45 -0.25 -14.36
N LEU A 91 -13.28 -0.84 -14.62
CA LEU A 91 -13.10 -1.86 -15.65
C LEU A 91 -13.97 -3.11 -15.43
N ARG A 92 -14.59 -3.22 -14.24
CA ARG A 92 -15.56 -4.25 -13.89
C ARG A 92 -16.96 -3.96 -14.44
N ALA A 93 -17.30 -2.68 -14.63
CA ALA A 93 -18.61 -2.23 -15.12
C ALA A 93 -18.64 -2.12 -16.66
N GLN A 94 -17.47 -1.97 -17.29
CA GLN A 94 -17.33 -2.04 -18.74
C GLN A 94 -17.11 -3.51 -19.12
N GLU A 95 -17.94 -4.09 -19.99
CA GLU A 95 -17.76 -5.43 -20.55
C GLU A 95 -16.46 -5.51 -21.38
N GLN A 96 -15.32 -5.58 -20.71
CA GLN A 96 -14.02 -5.70 -21.35
C GLN A 96 -13.54 -7.16 -21.27
N ASN A 97 -13.04 -7.68 -22.40
CA ASN A 97 -12.42 -9.01 -22.51
C ASN A 97 -11.05 -9.11 -21.79
N LEU A 98 -10.85 -8.34 -20.71
CA LEU A 98 -9.59 -8.34 -19.96
C LEU A 98 -9.55 -9.53 -18.99
N SER A 99 -8.35 -10.08 -18.81
CA SER A 99 -8.12 -11.10 -17.80
C SER A 99 -8.34 -10.54 -16.40
N THR A 100 -8.75 -11.38 -15.44
CA THR A 100 -8.93 -10.98 -14.03
C THR A 100 -7.66 -10.36 -13.45
N LEU A 101 -6.48 -10.90 -13.80
CA LEU A 101 -5.21 -10.34 -13.35
C LEU A 101 -4.98 -8.92 -13.88
N SER A 102 -5.31 -8.67 -15.15
CA SER A 102 -5.20 -7.33 -15.75
C SER A 102 -6.06 -6.31 -15.00
N ILE A 103 -7.30 -6.68 -14.67
CA ILE A 103 -8.22 -5.82 -13.90
C ILE A 103 -7.61 -5.53 -12.52
N LEU A 104 -7.09 -6.54 -11.82
CA LEU A 104 -6.47 -6.37 -10.50
C LEU A 104 -5.24 -5.47 -10.52
N VAL A 105 -4.37 -5.63 -11.51
CA VAL A 105 -3.17 -4.81 -11.67
C VAL A 105 -3.55 -3.34 -11.83
N ILE A 106 -4.61 -3.05 -12.60
CA ILE A 106 -5.08 -1.68 -12.85
C ILE A 106 -5.78 -1.11 -11.62
N ASP A 107 -6.71 -1.84 -10.99
CA ASP A 107 -7.39 -1.43 -9.76
C ASP A 107 -6.35 -1.05 -8.68
N PHE A 108 -5.35 -1.90 -8.46
CA PHE A 108 -4.28 -1.64 -7.50
C PHE A 108 -3.32 -0.52 -7.94
N ALA A 109 -3.16 -0.26 -9.24
CA ALA A 109 -2.40 0.90 -9.71
C ALA A 109 -3.09 2.21 -9.32
N ILE A 110 -4.41 2.28 -9.50
CA ILE A 110 -5.25 3.42 -9.15
C ILE A 110 -5.18 3.66 -7.64
N ILE A 111 -5.47 2.62 -6.84
CA ILE A 111 -5.42 2.69 -5.38
C ILE A 111 -4.01 3.10 -4.93
N GLY A 112 -2.97 2.46 -5.46
CA GLY A 112 -1.59 2.73 -5.07
C GLY A 112 -1.11 4.13 -5.43
N THR A 113 -1.61 4.71 -6.51
CA THR A 113 -1.36 6.10 -6.89
C THR A 113 -1.97 7.06 -5.87
N ILE A 114 -3.25 6.86 -5.53
CA ILE A 114 -3.98 7.73 -4.60
C ILE A 114 -3.36 7.63 -3.19
N VAL A 115 -3.10 6.41 -2.70
CA VAL A 115 -2.37 6.18 -1.44
C VAL A 115 -1.00 6.85 -1.46
N GLY A 116 -0.26 6.72 -2.57
CA GLY A 116 1.03 7.35 -2.76
C GLY A 116 0.97 8.87 -2.65
N ILE A 117 -0.02 9.52 -3.27
CA ILE A 117 -0.26 10.96 -3.20
C ILE A 117 -0.55 11.41 -1.76
N CYS A 118 -1.42 10.69 -1.06
CA CYS A 118 -1.77 10.99 0.33
C CYS A 118 -0.54 10.88 1.24
N GLN A 119 0.18 9.75 1.20
CA GLN A 119 1.39 9.53 2.01
C GLN A 119 2.52 10.49 1.63
N TRP A 120 2.63 10.87 0.36
CA TRP A 120 3.63 11.84 -0.11
C TRP A 120 3.49 13.21 0.56
N GLN A 121 2.31 13.61 1.05
CA GLN A 121 2.15 14.86 1.80
C GLN A 121 3.05 14.94 3.03
N LEU A 122 3.42 13.80 3.62
CA LEU A 122 4.38 13.71 4.72
C LEU A 122 5.83 13.67 4.24
N LEU A 123 6.06 13.09 3.07
CA LEU A 123 7.40 12.83 2.52
C LEU A 123 7.91 13.95 1.62
N LYS A 124 7.06 14.89 1.19
CA LYS A 124 7.43 15.99 0.27
C LYS A 124 8.54 16.90 0.78
N SER A 125 8.78 16.94 2.10
CA SER A 125 9.90 17.69 2.67
C SER A 125 11.25 17.01 2.44
N PHE A 126 11.30 15.77 1.99
CA PHE A 126 12.52 15.02 1.71
C PHE A 126 12.90 15.17 0.24
N ARG A 127 14.19 15.37 -0.05
CA ARG A 127 14.68 15.56 -1.44
C ARG A 127 14.27 14.42 -2.37
N ALA A 128 14.24 13.19 -1.86
CA ALA A 128 13.85 12.02 -2.62
C ALA A 128 12.37 11.63 -2.43
N GLY A 129 11.56 12.46 -1.75
CA GLY A 129 10.16 12.18 -1.41
C GLY A 129 9.27 11.86 -2.61
N GLY A 130 9.55 12.44 -3.78
CA GLY A 130 8.81 12.17 -5.03
C GLY A 130 8.90 10.70 -5.50
N LEU A 131 9.94 9.95 -5.10
CA LEU A 131 10.02 8.51 -5.40
C LEU A 131 8.85 7.71 -4.82
N TRP A 132 8.27 8.19 -3.72
CA TRP A 132 7.17 7.51 -3.05
C TRP A 132 5.92 7.40 -3.93
N LEU A 133 5.67 8.42 -4.76
CA LEU A 133 4.52 8.47 -5.67
C LEU A 133 4.53 7.27 -6.63
N PHE A 134 5.69 6.97 -7.20
CA PHE A 134 5.86 5.85 -8.13
C PHE A 134 5.96 4.52 -7.39
N ALA A 135 6.68 4.48 -6.26
CA ALA A 135 6.89 3.26 -5.51
C ALA A 135 5.58 2.65 -5.02
N SER A 136 4.65 3.46 -4.51
CA SER A 136 3.36 2.97 -4.00
C SER A 136 2.51 2.33 -5.11
N ALA A 137 2.37 3.02 -6.25
CA ALA A 137 1.62 2.52 -7.41
C ALA A 137 2.23 1.23 -7.96
N ILE A 138 3.54 1.22 -8.24
CA ILE A 138 4.24 0.05 -8.78
C ILE A 138 4.16 -1.13 -7.81
N ALA A 139 4.36 -0.88 -6.51
CA ALA A 139 4.34 -1.92 -5.50
C ALA A 139 2.96 -2.58 -5.40
N LEU A 140 1.88 -1.80 -5.37
CA LEU A 140 0.52 -2.35 -5.29
C LEU A 140 0.13 -3.08 -6.57
N SER A 141 0.43 -2.53 -7.74
CA SER A 141 0.20 -3.20 -9.02
C SER A 141 0.92 -4.55 -9.13
N LEU A 142 2.21 -4.59 -8.79
CA LEU A 142 2.98 -5.85 -8.83
C LEU A 142 2.54 -6.83 -7.74
N SER A 143 2.03 -6.35 -6.60
CA SER A 143 1.52 -7.22 -5.55
C SER A 143 0.31 -8.07 -6.00
N ALA A 144 -0.40 -7.63 -7.05
CA ALA A 144 -1.45 -8.41 -7.70
C ALA A 144 -0.96 -9.78 -8.20
N LEU A 145 0.30 -9.87 -8.64
CA LEU A 145 0.90 -11.13 -9.09
C LEU A 145 1.06 -12.11 -7.94
N GLY A 146 1.54 -11.63 -6.78
CA GLY A 146 1.67 -12.45 -5.58
C GLY A 146 0.31 -12.94 -5.07
N LEU A 147 -0.68 -12.06 -5.10
CA LEU A 147 -2.06 -12.38 -4.78
C LEU A 147 -2.61 -13.48 -5.72
N ASN A 148 -2.48 -13.29 -7.04
CA ASN A 148 -2.95 -14.26 -8.04
C ASN A 148 -2.25 -15.62 -7.89
N LEU A 149 -0.94 -15.64 -7.65
CA LEU A 149 -0.18 -16.87 -7.48
C LEU A 149 -0.61 -17.66 -6.24
N GLY A 150 -0.83 -17.00 -5.10
CA GLY A 150 -1.32 -17.67 -3.91
C GLY A 150 -2.71 -18.30 -4.10
N TYR A 151 -3.59 -17.62 -4.85
CA TYR A 151 -4.90 -18.17 -5.20
C TYR A 151 -4.84 -19.32 -6.21
N MET A 152 -3.95 -19.26 -7.20
CA MET A 152 -3.71 -20.40 -8.10
C MET A 152 -3.27 -21.65 -7.33
N LEU A 153 -2.63 -21.48 -6.17
CA LEU A 153 -2.23 -22.54 -5.25
C LEU A 153 -3.27 -22.81 -4.14
N GLN A 154 -4.48 -22.28 -4.27
CA GLN A 154 -5.60 -22.48 -3.34
C GLN A 154 -5.29 -22.10 -1.88
N SER A 155 -4.40 -21.12 -1.67
CA SER A 155 -4.02 -20.66 -0.34
C SER A 155 -4.18 -19.15 -0.20
N SER A 156 -5.25 -18.74 0.47
CA SER A 156 -5.50 -17.33 0.82
C SER A 156 -4.39 -16.73 1.67
N LEU A 157 -3.89 -17.50 2.64
CA LEU A 157 -2.74 -17.10 3.46
C LEU A 157 -1.50 -16.83 2.61
N LEU A 158 -1.17 -17.74 1.68
CA LEU A 158 -0.03 -17.56 0.78
C LEU A 158 -0.22 -16.33 -0.11
N ALA A 159 -1.44 -16.10 -0.61
CA ALA A 159 -1.77 -14.95 -1.43
C ALA A 159 -1.52 -13.63 -0.67
N SER A 160 -2.02 -13.51 0.56
CA SER A 160 -1.80 -12.34 1.43
C SER A 160 -0.33 -12.15 1.79
N VAL A 161 0.39 -13.24 2.10
CA VAL A 161 1.83 -13.18 2.40
C VAL A 161 2.62 -12.70 1.19
N LEU A 162 2.36 -13.24 0.00
CA LEU A 162 3.05 -12.85 -1.22
C LEU A 162 2.72 -11.41 -1.63
N GLN A 163 1.46 -11.00 -1.52
CA GLN A 163 1.04 -9.62 -1.78
C GLN A 163 1.79 -8.65 -0.85
N GLY A 164 1.74 -8.90 0.47
CA GLY A 164 2.44 -8.10 1.47
C GLY A 164 3.95 -8.11 1.30
N ALA A 165 4.54 -9.24 0.90
CA ALA A 165 5.97 -9.37 0.67
C ALA A 165 6.43 -8.54 -0.55
N ILE A 166 5.71 -8.61 -1.67
CA ILE A 166 6.03 -7.80 -2.87
C ILE A 166 5.86 -6.31 -2.54
N TYR A 167 4.70 -5.94 -1.98
CA TYR A 167 4.40 -4.56 -1.65
C TYR A 167 5.41 -3.97 -0.65
N GLY A 168 5.67 -4.69 0.43
CA GLY A 168 6.63 -4.32 1.48
C GLY A 168 8.06 -4.24 0.98
N SER A 169 8.49 -5.15 0.09
CA SER A 169 9.84 -5.13 -0.46
C SER A 169 10.12 -3.85 -1.25
N ILE A 170 9.20 -3.50 -2.16
CA ILE A 170 9.35 -2.35 -3.06
C ILE A 170 9.22 -1.04 -2.27
N THR A 171 8.16 -0.90 -1.47
CA THR A 171 7.95 0.31 -0.65
C THR A 171 9.01 0.47 0.42
N GLY A 172 9.55 -0.62 0.99
CA GLY A 172 10.63 -0.58 1.97
C GLY A 172 11.92 -0.01 1.38
N LEU A 173 12.28 -0.40 0.15
CA LEU A 173 13.45 0.16 -0.54
C LEU A 173 13.26 1.66 -0.83
N ALA A 174 12.06 2.04 -1.28
CA ALA A 174 11.71 3.44 -1.49
C ALA A 174 11.77 4.23 -0.17
N ALA A 175 11.23 3.69 0.92
CA ALA A 175 11.24 4.31 2.25
C ALA A 175 12.66 4.56 2.74
N ILE A 176 13.58 3.60 2.55
CA ILE A 176 15.00 3.81 2.89
C ILE A 176 15.57 4.99 2.12
N LYS A 177 15.35 5.05 0.80
CA LYS A 177 15.90 6.10 -0.05
C LYS A 177 15.31 7.48 0.29
N VAL A 178 14.01 7.54 0.56
CA VAL A 178 13.31 8.76 0.98
C VAL A 178 13.81 9.24 2.34
N LEU A 179 13.76 8.39 3.36
CA LEU A 179 14.06 8.77 4.74
C LEU A 179 15.56 9.04 4.99
N ARG A 180 16.46 8.50 4.14
CA ARG A 180 17.89 8.86 4.14
C ARG A 180 18.19 10.16 3.42
N SER A 181 17.29 10.63 2.55
CA SER A 181 17.53 11.83 1.78
C SER A 181 17.45 13.07 2.69
N PRO A 182 18.26 14.11 2.42
CA PRO A 182 18.20 15.35 3.19
C PRO A 182 16.83 16.00 3.06
N LYS A 183 16.38 16.65 4.13
CA LYS A 183 15.18 17.50 4.07
C LYS A 183 15.51 18.75 3.24
N LEU A 184 14.56 19.17 2.42
CA LEU A 184 14.59 20.46 1.74
C LEU A 184 14.41 21.53 2.83
N LEU A 185 15.48 22.24 3.15
CA LEU A 185 15.40 23.40 4.04
C LEU A 185 14.55 24.47 3.34
N PRO A 186 13.68 25.19 4.08
CA PRO A 186 13.03 26.37 3.51
C PRO A 186 14.13 27.34 3.05
N LYS A 187 14.05 27.82 1.80
CA LYS A 187 14.90 28.94 1.38
C LYS A 187 14.64 30.07 2.37
N GLU A 188 15.67 30.51 3.08
CA GLU A 188 15.60 31.76 3.82
C GLU A 188 15.15 32.83 2.83
N ARG A 189 13.97 33.40 3.07
CA ARG A 189 13.54 34.60 2.37
C ARG A 189 14.48 35.71 2.85
N LYS A 190 15.48 36.02 2.05
CA LYS A 190 16.20 37.29 2.13
C LYS A 190 15.28 38.41 1.68
#